data_AF-A0A2G1QRZ5-F1
#
_entry.id   AF-A0A2G1QRZ5-F1
#
_cell.length_a   1.000
_cell.length_b   1.000
_cell.length_c   1.000
_cell.angle_alpha   90.00
_cell.angle_beta   90.00
_cell.angle_gamma   90.00
#
_symmetry.space_group_name_H-M   'P 1'
#
loop_
_entity.id
_entity.type
_entity.pdbx_description
1 polymer ?
#
loop_
_entity_poly.entity_id
_entity_poly.type
_entity_poly.pdbx_seq_one_letter_code
_entity_poly.pdbx_strand_id
1 'polypeptide(L)' 'MGSFSIWHWIIVLVVVLLLFGRGKIPELMGDVAKGIKSFKKGMADDETSDQSKTVEHRKEEVVSDSKEKSANS' A
#
# COMPACT_ATOMS: atom_id res chain seq x y z
N MET A 1 9.05 -18.51 32.51
CA MET A 1 7.60 -18.55 32.24
C MET A 1 7.39 -18.20 30.77
N GLY A 2 7.54 -19.20 29.89
CA GLY A 2 7.48 -19.05 28.43
C GLY A 2 6.03 -19.01 27.98
N SER A 3 5.37 -17.90 28.27
CA SER A 3 4.00 -17.60 27.91
C SER A 3 3.80 -17.76 26.41
N PHE A 4 3.26 -18.92 26.04
CA PHE A 4 2.66 -19.21 24.73
C PHE A 4 3.64 -19.13 23.55
N SER A 5 4.38 -20.22 23.36
CA SER A 5 5.18 -20.51 22.15
C SER A 5 4.51 -20.00 20.88
N ILE A 6 5.30 -19.39 19.99
CA ILE A 6 4.94 -19.05 18.61
C ILE A 6 4.09 -20.15 17.93
N TRP A 7 4.35 -21.41 18.26
CA TRP A 7 3.60 -22.58 17.80
C TRP A 7 2.10 -22.54 18.11
N HIS A 8 1.70 -22.04 19.28
CA HIS A 8 0.28 -21.89 19.64
C HIS A 8 -0.41 -20.87 18.75
N TRP A 9 0.26 -19.72 18.50
CA TRP A 9 -0.26 -18.67 17.63
C TRP A 9 -0.43 -19.15 16.17
N ILE A 10 0.48 -19.98 15.65
CA ILE A 10 0.31 -20.60 14.33
C ILE A 10 -0.93 -21.50 14.32
N ILE A 11 -1.12 -22.37 15.31
CA ILE A 11 -2.31 -23.24 15.40
C ILE A 11 -3.60 -22.40 15.43
N VAL A 12 -3.63 -21.35 16.24
CA VAL A 12 -4.81 -20.47 16.36
C VAL A 12 -5.09 -19.78 15.02
N LEU A 13 -4.07 -19.29 14.33
CA LEU A 13 -4.25 -18.63 13.04
C LEU A 13 -4.85 -19.59 11.98
N VAL A 14 -4.39 -20.84 11.96
CA VAL A 14 -4.91 -21.87 11.05
C VAL A 14 -6.39 -22.16 11.35
N VAL A 15 -6.77 -22.30 12.63
CA VAL A 15 -8.16 -22.54 13.02
C VAL A 15 -9.05 -21.35 12.63
N VAL A 16 -8.60 -20.13 12.86
CA VAL A 16 -9.33 -18.91 12.45
C VAL A 16 -9.49 -18.86 10.92
N LEU A 17 -8.44 -19.18 10.16
CA LEU A 17 -8.55 -19.25 8.69
C LEU A 17 -9.54 -20.32 8.22
N LEU A 18 -9.64 -21.45 8.91
CA LEU A 18 -10.59 -22.51 8.58
C LEU A 18 -12.04 -22.13 8.90
N LEU A 19 -12.28 -21.46 10.03
CA LEU A 19 -13.63 -21.03 10.44
C LEU A 19 -14.15 -19.88 9.58
N PHE A 20 -13.31 -18.89 9.29
CA PHE A 20 -13.70 -17.71 8.50
C PHE A 20 -13.52 -17.93 6.99
N GLY A 21 -12.70 -18.90 6.59
CA GLY A 21 -12.35 -19.18 5.21
C GLY A 21 -11.43 -18.11 4.59
N ARG A 22 -10.73 -18.49 3.51
CA ARG A 22 -9.79 -17.63 2.77
C ARG A 22 -10.42 -16.42 2.07
N GLY A 23 -11.75 -16.37 1.95
CA GLY A 23 -12.46 -15.30 1.23
C GLY A 23 -12.83 -14.10 2.10
N LYS A 24 -13.18 -14.32 3.38
CA LYS A 24 -13.70 -13.26 4.26
C LYS A 24 -12.60 -12.39 4.85
N ILE A 25 -11.44 -12.97 5.17
CA ILE A 25 -10.33 -12.22 5.80
C ILE A 25 -9.75 -11.16 4.86
N PRO A 26 -9.44 -11.42 3.57
CA PRO A 26 -8.90 -10.41 2.67
C PRO A 26 -9.86 -9.26 2.40
N GLU A 27 -11.17 -9.55 2.28
CA GLU A 27 -12.21 -8.56 2.05
C GLU A 27 -12.34 -7.61 3.25
N LEU A 28 -12.44 -8.16 4.46
CA LEU A 28 -12.49 -7.39 5.70
C LEU A 28 -11.19 -6.62 5.99
N MET A 29 -10.03 -7.25 5.77
CA MET A 29 -8.74 -6.56 5.89
C MET A 29 -8.61 -5.42 4.89
N GLY A 30 -9.15 -5.56 3.68
CA GLY A 30 -9.12 -4.51 2.66
C GLY A 30 -9.85 -3.26 3.12
N ASP A 31 -11.03 -3.40 3.70
CA ASP A 31 -11.82 -2.26 4.17
C ASP A 31 -11.26 -1.65 5.46
N VAL A 32 -10.76 -2.48 6.39
CA VAL A 32 -10.03 -2.00 7.57
C VAL A 32 -8.75 -1.27 7.16
N ALA A 33 -7.98 -1.79 6.20
CA ALA A 33 -6.76 -1.16 5.70
C ALA A 33 -7.04 0.18 5.02
N LYS A 34 -8.12 0.29 4.22
CA LYS A 34 -8.55 1.57 3.65
C LYS A 34 -8.91 2.58 4.74
N GLY A 35 -9.67 2.17 5.76
CA GLY A 35 -10.03 3.03 6.89
C GLY A 35 -8.80 3.54 7.65
N ILE A 36 -7.88 2.65 8.00
CA ILE A 36 -6.62 3.00 8.67
C ILE A 36 -5.73 3.87 7.78
N LYS A 37 -5.67 3.62 6.46
CA LYS A 37 -4.89 4.42 5.51
C LYS A 37 -5.45 5.84 5.41
N SER A 38 -6.77 6.00 5.34
CA SER A 38 -7.41 7.33 5.34
C SER A 38 -7.21 8.05 6.67
N PHE A 39 -7.29 7.33 7.79
CA PHE A 39 -7.02 7.89 9.12
C PHE A 39 -5.57 8.36 9.24
N LYS A 40 -4.61 7.54 8.81
CA LYS A 40 -3.18 7.89 8.81
C LYS A 40 -2.88 9.02 7.82
N LYS A 41 -3.53 9.05 6.65
CA LYS A 41 -3.41 10.13 5.67
C LYS A 41 -3.93 11.45 6.25
N GLY A 42 -5.08 11.45 6.92
CA GLY A 42 -5.65 12.64 7.56
C GLY A 42 -4.80 13.15 8.71
N MET A 43 -4.35 12.25 9.60
CA MET A 43 -3.45 12.62 10.70
C MET A 43 -2.08 13.09 10.20
N ALA A 44 -1.57 12.49 9.12
CA ALA A 44 -0.36 12.96 8.47
C ALA A 44 -0.59 14.28 7.74
N ASP A 45 -1.76 14.56 7.16
CA ASP A 45 -2.06 15.85 6.50
C ASP A 45 -2.02 17.01 7.52
N ASP A 46 -2.56 16.80 8.72
CA ASP A 46 -2.49 17.77 9.83
C ASP A 46 -1.04 18.01 10.30
N GLU A 47 -0.18 16.98 10.29
CA GLU A 47 1.24 17.09 10.66
C GLU A 47 2.15 17.52 9.48
N THR A 48 1.73 17.33 8.23
CA THR A 48 2.51 17.61 7.00
C THR A 48 2.00 18.80 6.21
N SER A 49 1.01 19.55 6.71
CA SER A 49 0.65 20.86 6.17
C SER A 49 1.82 21.87 6.21
N ASP A 50 2.95 21.53 6.85
CA ASP A 50 4.21 22.29 6.78
C ASP A 50 5.27 21.72 5.81
N GLN A 51 5.16 20.49 5.30
CA GLN A 51 6.13 19.94 4.33
C GLN A 51 5.50 18.96 3.34
N SER A 52 5.68 19.25 2.05
CA SER A 52 5.54 18.34 0.91
C SER A 52 4.24 18.44 0.08
N LYS A 53 4.07 19.60 -0.55
CA LYS A 53 3.56 19.67 -1.93
C LYS A 53 4.75 19.70 -2.89
N THR A 54 5.49 18.61 -3.05
CA THR A 54 6.33 18.47 -4.25
C THR A 54 6.60 17.01 -4.60
N VAL A 55 6.39 16.71 -5.88
CA VAL A 55 6.79 15.50 -6.60
C VAL A 55 5.88 14.26 -6.48
N GLU A 56 4.71 14.33 -7.13
CA GLU A 56 4.23 13.17 -7.91
C GLU A 56 3.71 13.64 -9.28
N HIS A 57 4.65 13.98 -10.17
CA HIS A 57 4.39 13.95 -11.61
C HIS A 57 5.68 13.54 -12.31
N ARG A 58 5.93 12.23 -12.35
CA ARG A 58 6.93 11.63 -13.24
C ARG A 58 6.52 10.21 -13.58
N LYS A 59 5.53 10.08 -14.45
CA LYS A 59 5.26 8.82 -15.14
C LYS A 59 4.74 8.99 -16.57
N GLU A 60 5.26 9.98 -17.28
CA GLU A 60 5.10 10.10 -18.73
C GLU A 60 6.49 10.04 -19.38
N GLU A 61 6.85 8.81 -19.73
CA GLU A 61 7.32 8.43 -21.05
C GLU A 61 8.28 9.40 -21.76
N VAL A 62 9.56 9.20 -21.47
CA VAL A 62 10.63 9.04 -22.46
C VAL A 62 10.24 9.19 -23.94
N VAL A 63 10.53 10.36 -24.49
CA VAL A 63 11.36 10.56 -25.69
C VAL A 63 11.19 9.48 -26.77
N SER A 64 10.23 9.70 -27.66
CA SER A 64 10.28 9.15 -29.02
C SER A 64 9.85 10.23 -30.03
N ASP A 65 10.64 11.30 -30.12
CA ASP A 65 10.66 12.18 -31.29
C ASP A 65 12.08 12.71 -31.47
N SER A 66 12.94 11.88 -32.07
CA SER A 66 14.30 12.28 -32.47
C SER A 66 14.74 11.51 -33.70
N LYS A 67 13.86 11.37 -34.69
CA LYS A 67 14.24 10.90 -36.02
C LYS A 67 13.42 11.50 -37.15
N GLU A 68 13.36 12.82 -37.23
CA GLU A 68 13.09 13.46 -38.52
C GLU A 68 13.68 14.89 -38.53
N LYS A 69 14.42 15.22 -39.60
CA LYS A 69 14.76 16.60 -40.01
C LYS A 69 15.98 17.29 -39.36
N SER A 70 17.18 16.84 -39.75
CA SER A 70 18.25 17.75 -40.17
C SER A 70 19.31 17.01 -41.00
N ALA A 71 18.86 16.44 -42.11
CA ALA A 71 19.66 16.48 -43.34
C ALA A 71 19.17 17.74 -44.08
N ASN A 72 20.11 18.56 -44.55
CA ASN A 72 19.91 19.77 -45.35
C ASN A 72 19.62 21.09 -44.59
N SER A 73 20.69 21.76 -44.14
CA SER A 73 21.00 23.17 -44.44
C SER A 73 22.48 23.44 -44.17
#